data_AF-A0A7D3X3D7-F1
#
_entry.id   AF-A0A7D3X3D7-F1
#
_cell.length_a   1.000
_cell.length_b   1.000
_cell.length_c   1.000
_cell.angle_alpha   90.00
_cell.angle_beta   90.00
_cell.angle_gamma   90.00
#
_symmetry.space_group_name_H-M   'P 1'
#
loop_
_entity.id
_entity.type
_entity.pdbx_description
1 polymer ?
#
loop_
_entity_poly.entity_id
_entity_poly.type
_entity_poly.pdbx_seq_one_letter_code
_entity_poly.pdbx_strand_id
1 'polypeptide(L)'
;MTTLFSLHKTARPALALLGLGLGLAGCQSNLDATTPAASAGTANFSRYIAVGNSLTAGYEDGGLYLDGQNNSYPSILAGQFALAGGGAFTQPLFTTAQSNGSGYLKLTGFMADGTPITTNVTTNLAVRSASPQVLYTKYTDAINNLGVPGIRMSDIQTPGYGSQLGNPYFERITPDANPYQTYLQRVKAEVATATFFTCWLGNNDVLGYATSGGALGALSPTYAITRPDTFNLKAQRVINALTANNAKGVVSNIPDVTGIPFFTTVGASARAKFAANNVPVSLAPFVYTTGTLAPLQPNTRVATTLSSIRDASGNGNLLLTLTAAPYIGLYGQPTGKYWRDFYAQARPVLPATIPNLGVFLLTLGVDTTKAFGASTGNPFPSTLVLDATEQTAVSTATTAFNASLQNAANAKGLAYFDANAYFRGIANNGVVTNAVSNSASYIAGNLFSLDGVHPTPRGYALVANQIIQVINTQYGATIPQVNANNYRGVLFP
;
A
#
# COMPACT_ATOMS: atom_id res chain seq x y z
N MET A 1 -21.51 -68.89 -61.76
CA MET A 1 -22.76 -69.59 -61.37
C MET A 1 -23.87 -68.55 -61.31
N THR A 2 -24.87 -68.80 -62.15
CA THR A 2 -26.12 -68.08 -62.42
C THR A 2 -27.16 -68.20 -61.30
N THR A 3 -27.85 -67.09 -60.98
CA THR A 3 -29.30 -66.91 -60.62
C THR A 3 -29.49 -65.43 -60.14
N LEU A 4 -30.27 -64.47 -60.71
CA LEU A 4 -31.69 -64.33 -61.13
C LEU A 4 -32.66 -64.57 -59.96
N PHE A 5 -33.66 -63.77 -59.54
CA PHE A 5 -34.45 -62.59 -59.98
C PHE A 5 -35.07 -61.92 -58.70
N SER A 6 -35.14 -60.58 -58.55
CA SER A 6 -36.28 -59.64 -58.72
C SER A 6 -37.55 -59.82 -57.86
N LEU A 7 -38.06 -58.74 -57.23
CA LEU A 7 -39.31 -58.03 -57.60
C LEU A 7 -39.73 -56.89 -56.60
N HIS A 8 -39.78 -55.65 -57.12
CA HIS A 8 -40.89 -54.64 -57.00
C HIS A 8 -41.16 -53.94 -55.64
N LYS A 9 -41.61 -52.67 -55.52
CA LYS A 9 -42.05 -51.56 -56.40
C LYS A 9 -42.16 -50.28 -55.53
N THR A 10 -41.47 -49.18 -55.87
CA THR A 10 -41.95 -47.87 -56.39
C THR A 10 -42.85 -46.98 -55.50
N ALA A 11 -42.37 -45.75 -55.24
CA ALA A 11 -43.05 -44.50 -55.66
C ALA A 11 -42.09 -43.28 -55.57
N ARG A 12 -41.94 -42.55 -56.67
CA ARG A 12 -41.42 -41.16 -56.76
C ARG A 12 -42.63 -40.24 -57.01
N PRO A 13 -42.53 -38.91 -56.81
CA PRO A 13 -42.19 -38.08 -57.97
C PRO A 13 -41.34 -36.84 -57.64
N ALA A 14 -40.84 -36.23 -58.72
CA ALA A 14 -40.06 -35.01 -58.77
C ALA A 14 -40.93 -33.79 -59.10
N LEU A 15 -40.28 -32.62 -59.03
CA LEU A 15 -40.52 -31.34 -59.75
C LEU A 15 -41.34 -30.23 -59.05
N ALA A 16 -40.66 -29.12 -58.72
CA ALA A 16 -40.97 -27.78 -59.23
C ALA A 16 -39.85 -26.78 -58.87
N LEU A 17 -39.13 -26.27 -59.88
CA LEU A 17 -38.44 -24.97 -59.82
C LEU A 17 -39.51 -23.86 -59.80
N LEU A 18 -39.41 -22.86 -58.94
CA LEU A 18 -39.69 -21.45 -59.25
C LEU A 18 -39.10 -20.55 -58.15
N GLY A 19 -38.53 -19.43 -58.59
CA GLY A 19 -37.47 -18.73 -57.87
C GLY A 19 -37.89 -17.77 -56.76
N LEU A 20 -36.87 -17.30 -56.05
CA LEU A 20 -36.78 -15.93 -55.56
C LEU A 20 -35.33 -15.66 -55.20
N GLY A 21 -34.67 -14.89 -56.07
CA GLY A 21 -33.39 -14.28 -55.76
C GLY A 21 -33.58 -13.30 -54.61
N LEU A 22 -32.83 -13.52 -53.54
CA LEU A 22 -32.49 -12.51 -52.55
C LEU A 22 -30.99 -12.69 -52.33
N GLY A 23 -30.23 -11.79 -52.96
CA GLY A 23 -28.80 -11.69 -52.74
C GLY A 23 -28.55 -11.55 -51.26
N LEU A 24 -27.78 -12.48 -50.71
CA LEU A 24 -27.08 -12.27 -49.45
C LEU A 24 -26.05 -11.17 -49.72
N ALA A 25 -26.49 -9.92 -49.66
CA ALA A 25 -25.63 -8.80 -49.35
C ALA A 25 -25.14 -9.06 -47.92
N GLY A 26 -24.03 -9.78 -47.82
CA GLY A 26 -23.23 -9.83 -46.61
C GLY A 26 -22.85 -8.39 -46.30
N CYS A 27 -23.59 -7.76 -45.39
CA CYS A 27 -23.06 -6.65 -44.62
C CYS A 27 -21.87 -7.26 -43.86
N GLN A 28 -20.69 -7.13 -44.45
CA GLN A 28 -19.45 -7.28 -43.73
C GLN A 28 -19.55 -6.22 -42.64
N SER A 29 -19.89 -6.66 -41.41
CA SER A 29 -19.87 -5.78 -40.26
C SER A 29 -18.47 -5.19 -40.25
N ASN A 30 -18.39 -3.90 -40.53
CA ASN A 30 -17.14 -3.20 -40.46
C ASN A 30 -16.74 -3.26 -38.97
N LEU A 31 -15.86 -4.20 -38.62
CA LEU A 31 -15.34 -4.37 -37.27
C LEU A 31 -14.35 -3.26 -36.90
N ASP A 32 -14.34 -2.18 -37.68
CA ASP A 32 -13.89 -0.86 -37.25
C ASP A 32 -14.95 -0.23 -36.33
N ALA A 33 -15.30 -0.91 -35.23
CA ALA A 33 -15.76 -0.19 -34.05
C ALA A 33 -14.52 0.56 -33.55
N THR A 34 -14.26 1.74 -34.14
CA THR A 34 -13.23 2.67 -33.69
C THR A 34 -13.38 2.78 -32.19
N THR A 35 -12.37 2.34 -31.44
CA THR A 35 -12.33 2.56 -29.99
C THR A 35 -12.62 4.05 -29.79
N PRO A 36 -13.63 4.44 -28.99
CA PRO A 36 -13.99 5.84 -28.84
C PRO A 36 -12.73 6.64 -28.52
N ALA A 37 -12.51 7.72 -29.25
CA ALA A 37 -11.35 8.57 -29.00
C ALA A 37 -11.32 8.97 -27.52
N ALA A 38 -10.14 8.96 -26.93
CA ALA A 38 -9.97 9.36 -25.54
C ALA A 38 -10.43 10.82 -25.38
N SER A 39 -11.31 11.06 -24.42
CA SER A 39 -11.90 12.37 -24.15
C SER A 39 -11.84 12.66 -22.66
N ALA A 40 -11.63 13.93 -22.32
CA ALA A 40 -11.69 14.40 -20.94
C ALA A 40 -13.12 14.55 -20.42
N GLY A 41 -14.13 14.42 -21.28
CA GLY A 41 -15.51 14.72 -20.92
C GLY A 41 -15.61 16.15 -20.40
N THR A 42 -16.07 16.30 -19.16
CA THR A 42 -16.14 17.61 -18.49
C THR A 42 -14.89 17.95 -17.66
N ALA A 43 -13.90 17.06 -17.57
CA ALA A 43 -12.64 17.32 -16.86
C ALA A 43 -11.66 18.12 -17.74
N ASN A 44 -10.53 18.55 -17.15
CA ASN A 44 -9.45 19.21 -17.86
C ASN A 44 -8.10 18.77 -17.30
N PHE A 45 -7.35 17.95 -18.03
CA PHE A 45 -6.09 17.38 -17.57
C PHE A 45 -4.84 18.20 -17.95
N SER A 46 -4.99 19.41 -18.52
CA SER A 46 -3.87 20.19 -19.03
C SER A 46 -2.81 20.52 -17.96
N ARG A 47 -3.21 20.66 -16.69
CA ARG A 47 -2.31 20.72 -15.53
C ARG A 47 -2.81 19.82 -14.41
N TYR A 48 -2.42 18.55 -14.47
CA TYR A 48 -2.67 17.56 -13.42
C TYR A 48 -1.65 17.68 -12.28
N ILE A 49 -2.10 17.73 -11.02
CA ILE A 49 -1.26 17.58 -9.82
C ILE A 49 -1.70 16.37 -8.97
N ALA A 50 -0.76 15.72 -8.29
CA ALA A 50 -1.04 14.59 -7.40
C ALA A 50 -0.60 14.93 -5.97
N VAL A 51 -1.52 14.82 -5.02
CA VAL A 51 -1.31 15.14 -3.59
C VAL A 51 -1.50 13.87 -2.77
N GLY A 52 -0.53 13.53 -1.94
CA GLY A 52 -0.68 12.36 -1.08
C GLY A 52 0.61 11.95 -0.39
N ASN A 53 0.69 10.67 -0.08
CA ASN A 53 1.79 10.09 0.70
C ASN A 53 2.73 9.24 -0.16
N SER A 54 3.31 8.19 0.43
CA SER A 54 4.20 7.22 -0.22
C SER A 54 3.56 6.56 -1.44
N LEU A 55 2.25 6.24 -1.40
CA LEU A 55 1.52 5.68 -2.54
C LEU A 55 1.54 6.63 -3.74
N THR A 56 1.41 7.92 -3.49
CA THR A 56 1.46 8.97 -4.53
C THR A 56 2.87 9.19 -5.03
N ALA A 57 3.88 9.07 -4.17
CA ALA A 57 5.28 9.28 -4.54
C ALA A 57 5.86 8.15 -5.43
N GLY A 58 5.24 6.96 -5.43
CA GLY A 58 5.81 5.76 -6.07
C GLY A 58 6.73 4.98 -5.14
N TYR A 59 6.43 4.97 -3.84
CA TYR A 59 7.16 4.16 -2.87
C TYR A 59 6.81 2.69 -3.04
N GLU A 60 7.79 1.80 -2.99
CA GLU A 60 7.60 0.35 -3.01
C GLU A 60 8.84 -0.34 -2.43
N ASP A 61 8.70 -1.61 -2.06
CA ASP A 61 9.78 -2.42 -1.51
C ASP A 61 10.49 -1.76 -0.31
N GLY A 62 9.79 -0.92 0.45
CA GLY A 62 10.38 -0.22 1.59
C GLY A 62 11.21 1.01 1.22
N GLY A 63 11.19 1.48 -0.04
CA GLY A 63 11.95 2.63 -0.52
C GLY A 63 11.23 3.55 -1.52
N LEU A 64 11.72 4.79 -1.65
CA LEU A 64 11.45 5.66 -2.79
C LEU A 64 12.67 5.62 -3.72
N TYR A 65 12.47 5.14 -4.95
CA TYR A 65 13.53 5.00 -5.93
C TYR A 65 12.99 5.15 -7.36
N LEU A 66 13.89 5.31 -8.33
CA LEU A 66 13.53 5.78 -9.68
C LEU A 66 12.49 4.89 -10.36
N ASP A 67 12.61 3.57 -10.26
CA ASP A 67 11.66 2.65 -10.90
C ASP A 67 10.24 2.77 -10.30
N GLY A 68 10.13 2.81 -8.97
CA GLY A 68 8.85 3.05 -8.31
C GLY A 68 8.22 4.41 -8.66
N GLN A 69 9.04 5.46 -8.80
CA GLN A 69 8.54 6.79 -9.21
C GLN A 69 7.98 6.79 -10.65
N ASN A 70 8.65 6.11 -11.58
CA ASN A 70 8.21 5.99 -12.97
C ASN A 70 6.93 5.16 -13.10
N ASN A 71 6.71 4.21 -12.19
CA ASN A 71 5.55 3.32 -12.18
C ASN A 71 4.49 3.69 -11.13
N SER A 72 4.60 4.88 -10.53
CA SER A 72 3.61 5.37 -9.56
C SER A 72 2.24 5.56 -10.22
N TYR A 73 1.14 5.40 -9.45
CA TYR A 73 -0.20 5.61 -10.02
C TYR A 73 -0.36 7.01 -10.67
N PRO A 74 0.21 8.12 -10.14
CA PRO A 74 0.12 9.40 -10.83
C PRO A 74 0.88 9.43 -12.16
N SER A 75 2.05 8.78 -12.25
CA SER A 75 2.81 8.64 -13.49
C SER A 75 1.99 7.93 -14.57
N ILE A 76 1.37 6.81 -14.19
CA ILE A 76 0.53 6.00 -15.08
C ILE A 76 -0.71 6.80 -15.52
N LEU A 77 -1.38 7.49 -14.59
CA LEU A 77 -2.51 8.36 -14.90
C LEU A 77 -2.13 9.47 -15.86
N ALA A 78 -1.00 10.14 -15.66
CA ALA A 78 -0.54 11.20 -16.54
C ALA A 78 -0.33 10.70 -17.98
N GLY A 79 0.22 9.50 -18.15
CA GLY A 79 0.36 8.86 -19.46
C GLY A 79 -0.99 8.63 -20.14
N GLN A 80 -2.03 8.24 -19.40
CA GLN A 80 -3.38 8.09 -19.96
C GLN A 80 -4.09 9.43 -20.18
N PHE A 81 -3.87 10.42 -19.32
CA PHE A 81 -4.41 11.76 -19.48
C PHE A 81 -3.89 12.44 -20.72
N ALA A 82 -2.63 12.21 -21.12
CA ALA A 82 -2.07 12.73 -22.36
C ALA A 82 -2.90 12.36 -23.60
N LEU A 83 -3.55 11.18 -23.60
CA LEU A 83 -4.44 10.74 -24.67
C LEU A 83 -5.74 11.56 -24.73
N ALA A 84 -6.12 12.19 -23.62
CA ALA A 84 -7.33 13.01 -23.46
C ALA A 84 -6.98 14.50 -23.27
N GLY A 85 -5.88 14.99 -23.87
CA GLY A 85 -5.48 16.41 -23.81
C GLY A 85 -4.72 16.81 -22.53
N GLY A 86 -4.18 15.86 -21.79
CA GLY A 86 -3.35 16.09 -20.62
C GLY A 86 -2.00 16.71 -20.95
N GLY A 87 -1.51 17.57 -20.05
CA GLY A 87 -0.21 18.22 -20.19
C GLY A 87 0.95 17.39 -19.64
N ALA A 88 2.14 17.99 -19.65
CA ALA A 88 3.33 17.38 -19.06
C ALA A 88 3.17 17.13 -17.55
N PHE A 89 3.75 16.02 -17.09
CA PHE A 89 3.74 15.62 -15.69
C PHE A 89 5.16 15.48 -15.15
N THR A 90 5.62 16.53 -14.48
CA THR A 90 6.94 16.58 -13.84
C THR A 90 6.87 15.90 -12.47
N GLN A 91 7.75 14.93 -12.25
CA GLN A 91 7.93 14.28 -10.97
C GLN A 91 9.31 14.61 -10.41
N PRO A 92 9.48 14.65 -9.07
CA PRO A 92 10.80 14.83 -8.48
C PRO A 92 11.60 13.53 -8.58
N LEU A 93 11.94 13.08 -9.80
CA LEU A 93 12.64 11.82 -10.05
C LEU A 93 14.05 11.83 -9.45
N PHE A 94 14.53 10.68 -9.01
CA PHE A 94 15.96 10.47 -8.83
C PHE A 94 16.66 10.36 -10.19
N THR A 95 17.92 10.81 -10.27
CA THR A 95 18.70 10.67 -11.50
C THR A 95 19.10 9.22 -11.73
N THR A 96 19.52 8.87 -12.96
CA THR A 96 20.05 7.53 -13.26
C THR A 96 21.26 7.16 -12.40
N ALA A 97 22.13 8.14 -12.06
CA ALA A 97 23.26 7.94 -11.16
C ALA A 97 22.83 7.65 -9.70
N GLN A 98 21.60 8.03 -9.35
CA GLN A 98 20.99 7.84 -8.03
C GLN A 98 19.74 6.96 -8.13
N SER A 99 19.72 6.01 -9.06
CA SER A 99 18.53 5.22 -9.42
C SER A 99 17.88 4.52 -8.23
N ASN A 100 18.68 4.18 -7.21
CA ASN A 100 18.21 3.47 -6.03
C ASN A 100 17.69 4.40 -4.93
N GLY A 101 17.73 5.73 -5.13
CA GLY A 101 17.03 6.71 -4.30
C GLY A 101 17.35 6.58 -2.81
N SER A 102 16.34 6.24 -2.01
CA SER A 102 16.49 5.99 -0.57
C SER A 102 17.12 4.64 -0.21
N GLY A 103 17.29 3.75 -1.18
CA GLY A 103 17.45 2.32 -0.98
C GLY A 103 16.09 1.64 -0.89
N TYR A 104 16.07 0.33 -1.13
CA TYR A 104 14.86 -0.50 -1.15
C TYR A 104 15.22 -1.98 -0.90
N LEU A 105 14.22 -2.81 -0.59
CA LEU A 105 14.36 -4.24 -0.39
C LEU A 105 14.45 -4.96 -1.74
N LYS A 106 15.37 -5.92 -1.84
CA LYS A 106 15.48 -6.85 -2.96
C LYS A 106 15.32 -8.28 -2.47
N LEU A 107 14.49 -9.07 -3.15
CA LEU A 107 14.39 -10.51 -2.94
C LEU A 107 15.64 -11.19 -3.51
N THR A 108 16.36 -11.93 -2.67
CA THR A 108 17.62 -12.61 -3.05
C THR A 108 17.54 -14.12 -2.97
N GLY A 109 16.42 -14.67 -2.49
CA GLY A 109 16.20 -16.11 -2.41
C GLY A 109 15.11 -16.46 -1.42
N PHE A 110 15.03 -17.75 -1.12
CA PHE A 110 14.13 -18.32 -0.13
C PHE A 110 14.91 -19.26 0.78
N MET A 111 14.53 -19.30 2.06
CA MET A 111 14.96 -20.38 2.95
C MET A 111 14.33 -21.70 2.52
N ALA A 112 14.83 -22.83 3.05
CA ALA A 112 14.30 -24.16 2.75
C ALA A 112 12.80 -24.32 3.10
N ASP A 113 12.30 -23.53 4.05
CA ASP A 113 10.88 -23.50 4.44
C ASP A 113 10.03 -22.52 3.62
N GLY A 114 10.58 -21.96 2.53
CA GLY A 114 9.89 -21.01 1.66
C GLY A 114 9.83 -19.57 2.19
N THR A 115 10.44 -19.28 3.35
CA THR A 115 10.52 -17.91 3.87
C THR A 115 11.39 -17.04 2.96
N PRO A 116 10.94 -15.86 2.52
CA PRO A 116 11.72 -15.01 1.63
C PRO A 116 12.94 -14.42 2.34
N ILE A 117 14.05 -14.34 1.61
CA ILE A 117 15.29 -13.68 2.02
C ILE A 117 15.37 -12.36 1.26
N THR A 118 15.34 -11.25 1.99
CA THR A 118 15.48 -9.91 1.42
C THR A 118 16.76 -9.24 1.90
N THR A 119 17.30 -8.35 1.07
CA THR A 119 18.45 -7.52 1.41
C THR A 119 18.16 -6.07 1.02
N ASN A 120 18.76 -5.11 1.73
CA ASN A 120 18.67 -3.70 1.35
C ASN A 120 19.66 -3.38 0.24
N VAL A 121 19.17 -2.72 -0.80
CA VAL A 121 20.01 -2.10 -1.83
C VAL A 121 20.54 -0.77 -1.30
N THR A 122 21.86 -0.68 -1.16
CA THR A 122 22.55 0.47 -0.53
C THR A 122 23.55 1.18 -1.44
N THR A 123 23.61 0.80 -2.72
CA THR A 123 24.43 1.45 -3.76
C THR A 123 23.61 2.46 -4.56
N ASN A 124 24.26 3.38 -5.27
CA ASN A 124 23.60 4.41 -6.12
C ASN A 124 22.48 5.16 -5.40
N LEU A 125 22.69 5.48 -4.12
CA LEU A 125 21.72 6.20 -3.31
C LEU A 125 21.75 7.69 -3.59
N ALA A 126 20.63 8.35 -3.34
CA ALA A 126 20.49 9.80 -3.42
C ALA A 126 20.84 10.52 -2.10
N VAL A 127 21.55 9.86 -1.18
CA VAL A 127 21.86 10.40 0.15
C VAL A 127 22.89 11.53 0.05
N ARG A 128 22.53 12.73 0.48
CA ARG A 128 23.42 13.90 0.51
C ARG A 128 24.01 14.18 1.90
N SER A 129 23.33 13.73 2.96
CA SER A 129 23.80 13.79 4.34
C SER A 129 23.22 12.61 5.12
N ALA A 130 23.94 12.10 6.10
CA ALA A 130 23.48 11.07 7.04
C ALA A 130 23.41 11.58 8.50
N SER A 131 23.83 12.82 8.76
CA SER A 131 23.85 13.43 10.09
C SER A 131 23.31 14.87 10.05
N PRO A 132 22.45 15.29 10.99
CA PRO A 132 21.93 14.51 12.13
C PRO A 132 20.91 13.42 11.74
N GLN A 133 20.46 13.41 10.47
CA GLN A 133 19.64 12.35 9.89
C GLN A 133 19.90 12.23 8.38
N VAL A 134 19.34 11.19 7.75
CA VAL A 134 19.42 10.99 6.30
C VAL A 134 18.66 12.10 5.57
N LEU A 135 19.33 12.79 4.67
CA LEU A 135 18.74 13.76 3.75
C LEU A 135 19.04 13.31 2.32
N TYR A 136 18.07 13.52 1.43
CA TYR A 136 18.21 13.16 0.03
C TYR A 136 18.57 14.36 -0.84
N THR A 137 19.12 14.08 -2.02
CA THR A 137 19.47 15.08 -3.03
C THR A 137 18.22 15.89 -3.39
N LYS A 138 18.30 17.22 -3.24
CA LYS A 138 17.20 18.15 -3.43
C LYS A 138 16.62 18.09 -4.85
N TYR A 139 15.33 18.40 -4.96
CA TYR A 139 14.62 18.64 -6.21
C TYR A 139 13.64 19.79 -5.98
N THR A 140 14.02 21.00 -6.38
CA THR A 140 13.26 22.23 -6.04
C THR A 140 12.51 22.83 -7.22
N ASP A 141 12.58 22.21 -8.40
CA ASP A 141 11.82 22.65 -9.57
C ASP A 141 10.31 22.50 -9.36
N ALA A 142 9.53 23.15 -10.23
CA ALA A 142 8.09 22.97 -10.25
C ALA A 142 7.73 21.50 -10.57
N ILE A 143 6.80 20.94 -9.80
CA ILE A 143 6.41 19.53 -9.91
C ILE A 143 4.90 19.38 -9.95
N ASN A 144 4.46 18.28 -10.53
CA ASN A 144 3.08 17.85 -10.53
C ASN A 144 2.83 16.83 -9.41
N ASN A 145 3.81 15.97 -9.12
CA ASN A 145 3.69 14.97 -8.06
C ASN A 145 4.21 15.50 -6.72
N LEU A 146 3.29 15.76 -5.79
CA LEU A 146 3.55 16.24 -4.43
C LEU A 146 3.51 15.11 -3.38
N GLY A 147 3.59 13.83 -3.79
CA GLY A 147 3.61 12.71 -2.87
C GLY A 147 4.80 12.78 -1.90
N VAL A 148 4.53 12.69 -0.59
CA VAL A 148 5.55 12.68 0.47
C VAL A 148 5.43 11.39 1.30
N PRO A 149 6.37 10.43 1.18
CA PRO A 149 6.40 9.27 2.05
C PRO A 149 6.38 9.64 3.54
N GLY A 150 5.52 8.97 4.31
CA GLY A 150 5.36 9.20 5.75
C GLY A 150 4.46 10.37 6.15
N ILE A 151 4.02 11.24 5.22
CA ILE A 151 3.13 12.36 5.59
C ILE A 151 1.74 11.87 6.01
N ARG A 152 1.20 12.49 7.07
CA ARG A 152 -0.17 12.29 7.55
C ARG A 152 -1.03 13.51 7.25
N MET A 153 -2.35 13.31 7.27
CA MET A 153 -3.30 14.41 7.26
C MET A 153 -3.05 15.35 8.46
N SER A 154 -2.66 14.81 9.61
CA SER A 154 -2.27 15.61 10.78
C SER A 154 -1.00 16.46 10.59
N ASP A 155 -0.16 16.20 9.60
CA ASP A 155 1.11 16.92 9.41
C ASP A 155 1.01 18.11 8.45
N ILE A 156 -0.08 18.23 7.66
CA ILE A 156 -0.13 19.15 6.50
C ILE A 156 0.08 20.64 6.82
N GLN A 157 -0.10 21.04 8.08
CA GLN A 157 0.03 22.43 8.55
C GLN A 157 1.17 22.60 9.55
N THR A 158 2.01 21.59 9.76
CA THR A 158 3.14 21.65 10.68
C THR A 158 4.28 22.45 10.04
N PRO A 159 4.63 23.65 10.55
CA PRO A 159 5.77 24.41 10.02
C PRO A 159 7.07 23.65 10.25
N GLY A 160 7.94 23.64 9.25
CA GLY A 160 9.23 22.92 9.35
C GLY A 160 9.11 21.41 9.21
N TYR A 161 7.95 20.86 8.84
CA TYR A 161 7.81 19.43 8.54
C TYR A 161 8.76 18.98 7.43
N GLY A 162 9.12 19.88 6.49
CA GLY A 162 10.13 19.64 5.45
C GLY A 162 11.47 20.30 5.74
N SER A 163 11.81 20.54 7.01
CA SER A 163 13.13 21.05 7.38
C SER A 163 14.17 19.91 7.44
N GLN A 164 15.44 20.24 7.63
CA GLN A 164 16.52 19.27 7.81
C GLN A 164 16.35 18.33 9.01
N LEU A 165 15.49 18.70 9.98
CA LEU A 165 15.12 17.88 11.14
C LEU A 165 13.73 17.24 10.99
N GLY A 166 13.03 17.52 9.89
CA GLY A 166 11.69 17.02 9.59
C GLY A 166 11.71 15.77 8.71
N ASN A 167 10.67 15.61 7.91
CA ASN A 167 10.54 14.55 6.93
C ASN A 167 11.53 14.75 5.76
N PRO A 168 12.47 13.82 5.53
CA PRO A 168 13.52 13.99 4.52
C PRO A 168 13.01 13.98 3.08
N TYR A 169 11.83 13.40 2.82
CA TYR A 169 11.22 13.41 1.49
C TYR A 169 10.54 14.73 1.18
N PHE A 170 9.89 15.36 2.17
CA PHE A 170 9.37 16.72 1.98
C PHE A 170 10.50 17.74 1.95
N GLU A 171 11.53 17.54 2.78
CA GLU A 171 12.76 18.34 2.78
C GLU A 171 13.41 18.38 1.40
N ARG A 172 13.50 17.23 0.75
CA ARG A 172 14.01 17.10 -0.61
C ARG A 172 13.33 18.05 -1.60
N ILE A 173 12.02 18.24 -1.50
CA ILE A 173 11.24 19.09 -2.41
C ILE A 173 10.94 20.48 -1.86
N THR A 174 11.44 20.81 -0.67
CA THR A 174 11.26 22.12 -0.03
C THR A 174 12.49 23.00 -0.30
N PRO A 175 12.33 24.21 -0.86
CA PRO A 175 13.46 25.13 -1.05
C PRO A 175 14.11 25.53 0.27
N ASP A 176 15.44 25.60 0.30
CA ASP A 176 16.20 25.98 1.50
C ASP A 176 15.94 27.41 1.96
N ALA A 177 15.51 28.29 1.04
CA ALA A 177 15.09 29.65 1.37
C ALA A 177 13.77 29.72 2.14
N ASN A 178 12.99 28.63 2.20
CA ASN A 178 11.72 28.57 2.93
C ASN A 178 11.55 27.23 3.67
N PRO A 179 12.43 26.91 4.64
CA PRO A 179 12.46 25.60 5.28
C PRO A 179 11.27 25.35 6.21
N TYR A 180 10.50 26.40 6.54
CA TYR A 180 9.29 26.32 7.36
C TYR A 180 7.99 26.25 6.55
N GLN A 181 8.08 26.17 5.21
CA GLN A 181 6.91 25.95 4.35
C GLN A 181 6.14 24.71 4.83
N THR A 182 4.86 24.89 5.11
CA THR A 182 3.96 23.77 5.39
C THR A 182 3.61 23.05 4.09
N TYR A 183 3.31 21.76 4.18
CA TYR A 183 2.86 21.00 3.02
C TYR A 183 1.60 21.61 2.37
N LEU A 184 0.64 22.09 3.17
CA LEU A 184 -0.55 22.78 2.67
C LEU A 184 -0.22 24.07 1.90
N GLN A 185 0.79 24.83 2.33
CA GLN A 185 1.27 25.99 1.56
C GLN A 185 1.87 25.57 0.23
N ARG A 186 2.65 24.48 0.20
CA ARG A 186 3.18 23.94 -1.07
C ARG A 186 2.06 23.49 -2.00
N VAL A 187 1.08 22.74 -1.50
CA VAL A 187 -0.11 22.32 -2.26
C VAL A 187 -0.84 23.54 -2.83
N LYS A 188 -1.11 24.56 -2.02
CA LYS A 188 -1.79 25.79 -2.48
C LYS A 188 -1.04 26.50 -3.60
N ALA A 189 0.29 26.53 -3.55
CA ALA A 189 1.10 27.17 -4.59
C ALA A 189 0.94 26.46 -5.94
N GLU A 190 0.98 25.12 -5.97
CA GLU A 190 0.79 24.36 -7.21
C GLU A 190 -0.67 24.41 -7.70
N VAL A 191 -1.65 24.37 -6.78
CA VAL A 191 -3.08 24.41 -7.10
C VAL A 191 -3.46 25.68 -7.87
N ALA A 192 -2.80 26.82 -7.64
CA ALA A 192 -3.13 28.08 -8.30
C ALA A 192 -3.23 27.98 -9.84
N THR A 193 -2.51 27.03 -10.45
CA THR A 193 -2.54 26.77 -11.90
C THR A 193 -3.07 25.38 -12.29
N ALA A 194 -3.42 24.54 -11.32
CA ALA A 194 -3.87 23.18 -11.58
C ALA A 194 -5.28 23.14 -12.17
N THR A 195 -5.53 22.26 -13.12
CA THR A 195 -6.86 22.05 -13.72
C THR A 195 -7.49 20.73 -13.29
N PHE A 196 -6.67 19.79 -12.81
CA PHE A 196 -7.10 18.52 -12.26
C PHE A 196 -6.21 18.06 -11.10
N PHE A 197 -6.76 17.32 -10.14
CA PHE A 197 -5.96 16.71 -9.08
C PHE A 197 -6.35 15.28 -8.73
N THR A 198 -5.42 14.54 -8.14
CA THR A 198 -5.72 13.37 -7.30
C THR A 198 -5.26 13.67 -5.87
N CYS A 199 -6.06 13.24 -4.88
CA CYS A 199 -5.76 13.41 -3.46
C CYS A 199 -5.92 12.08 -2.73
N TRP A 200 -4.81 11.42 -2.43
CA TRP A 200 -4.78 10.18 -1.63
C TRP A 200 -3.91 10.38 -0.39
N LEU A 201 -4.48 11.08 0.58
CA LEU A 201 -3.82 11.47 1.82
C LEU A 201 -4.64 10.99 3.02
N GLY A 202 -3.96 10.38 3.99
CA GLY A 202 -4.59 9.88 5.22
C GLY A 202 -4.11 8.51 5.67
N ASN A 203 -3.47 7.72 4.80
CA ASN A 203 -3.10 6.33 5.13
C ASN A 203 -2.20 6.24 6.36
N ASN A 204 -1.22 7.14 6.47
CA ASN A 204 -0.27 7.17 7.58
C ASN A 204 -0.91 7.59 8.92
N ASP A 205 -2.13 8.13 8.93
CA ASP A 205 -2.84 8.52 10.16
C ASP A 205 -3.30 7.30 10.98
N VAL A 206 -3.26 6.10 10.42
CA VAL A 206 -3.46 4.82 11.13
C VAL A 206 -2.31 3.82 10.90
N LEU A 207 -1.64 3.85 9.75
CA LEU A 207 -0.65 2.84 9.38
C LEU A 207 0.56 2.81 10.32
N GLY A 208 1.06 3.98 10.74
CA GLY A 208 2.20 4.04 11.67
C GLY A 208 1.89 3.36 13.01
N TYR A 209 0.72 3.64 13.58
CA TYR A 209 0.25 2.98 14.79
C TYR A 209 0.17 1.46 14.59
N ALA A 210 -0.52 1.02 13.53
CA ALA A 210 -0.72 -0.41 13.26
C ALA A 210 0.61 -1.15 13.06
N THR A 211 1.48 -0.65 12.19
CA THR A 211 2.75 -1.34 11.82
C THR A 211 3.79 -1.32 12.94
N SER A 212 3.63 -0.44 13.92
CA SER A 212 4.41 -0.47 15.17
C SER A 212 3.78 -1.34 16.27
N GLY A 213 2.65 -2.00 15.99
CA GLY A 213 1.92 -2.80 16.97
C GLY A 213 1.43 -2.00 18.18
N GLY A 214 1.03 -0.74 17.94
CA GLY A 214 0.68 0.23 18.98
C GLY A 214 1.85 0.68 19.88
N ALA A 215 3.03 0.06 19.74
CA ALA A 215 4.14 0.18 20.67
C ALA A 215 4.75 1.57 20.74
N LEU A 216 4.64 2.35 19.67
CA LEU A 216 5.25 3.67 19.55
C LEU A 216 4.23 4.81 19.60
N GLY A 217 2.93 4.50 19.69
CA GLY A 217 1.86 5.50 19.56
C GLY A 217 1.87 6.59 20.63
N ALA A 218 2.28 6.26 21.86
CA ALA A 218 2.43 7.25 22.93
C ALA A 218 3.80 7.96 22.93
N LEU A 219 4.78 7.44 22.18
CA LEU A 219 6.16 7.91 22.21
C LEU A 219 6.46 8.93 21.11
N SER A 220 5.74 8.85 20.00
CA SER A 220 5.95 9.73 18.87
C SER A 220 4.65 9.99 18.14
N PRO A 221 4.33 11.27 17.85
CA PRO A 221 3.15 11.61 17.07
C PRO A 221 3.09 10.81 15.76
N THR A 222 4.20 10.56 15.08
CA THR A 222 4.27 9.82 13.80
C THR A 222 3.61 8.44 13.87
N TYR A 223 3.63 7.78 15.02
CA TYR A 223 3.05 6.45 15.23
C TYR A 223 1.72 6.49 15.99
N ALA A 224 1.17 7.68 16.28
CA ALA A 224 -0.13 7.83 16.92
C ALA A 224 -1.26 7.82 15.87
N ILE A 225 -2.42 7.25 16.25
CA ILE A 225 -3.66 7.44 15.50
C ILE A 225 -4.07 8.92 15.58
N THR A 226 -4.29 9.56 14.43
CA THR A 226 -4.77 10.95 14.42
C THR A 226 -6.17 11.07 15.06
N ARG A 227 -6.44 12.15 15.79
CA ARG A 227 -7.79 12.38 16.34
C ARG A 227 -8.82 12.63 15.21
N PRO A 228 -10.01 12.00 15.22
CA PRO A 228 -11.01 12.15 14.15
C PRO A 228 -11.42 13.58 13.79
N ASP A 229 -11.61 14.45 14.78
CA ASP A 229 -11.90 15.89 14.57
C ASP A 229 -10.74 16.63 13.88
N THR A 230 -9.49 16.33 14.24
CA THR A 230 -8.28 16.90 13.64
C THR A 230 -8.14 16.44 12.20
N PHE A 231 -8.37 15.15 11.95
CA PHE A 231 -8.37 14.60 10.60
C PHE A 231 -9.45 15.28 9.76
N ASN A 232 -10.70 15.32 10.24
CA ASN A 232 -11.82 15.95 9.54
C ASN A 232 -11.52 17.40 9.18
N LEU A 233 -11.07 18.20 10.14
CA LEU A 233 -10.72 19.61 9.92
C LEU A 233 -9.66 19.77 8.83
N LYS A 234 -8.61 18.94 8.85
CA LYS A 234 -7.49 19.03 7.91
C LYS A 234 -7.84 18.46 6.53
N ALA A 235 -8.65 17.42 6.47
CA ALA A 235 -9.23 16.91 5.23
C ALA A 235 -10.07 17.99 4.53
N GLN A 236 -10.95 18.68 5.26
CA GLN A 236 -11.72 19.80 4.71
C GLN A 236 -10.79 20.92 4.21
N ARG A 237 -9.72 21.26 4.94
CA ARG A 237 -8.76 22.30 4.54
C ARG A 237 -8.02 21.94 3.24
N VAL A 238 -7.51 20.72 3.10
CA VAL A 238 -6.78 20.32 1.90
C VAL A 238 -7.70 20.22 0.69
N ILE A 239 -8.91 19.66 0.83
CA ILE A 239 -9.88 19.58 -0.27
C ILE A 239 -10.40 20.97 -0.66
N ASN A 240 -10.65 21.86 0.29
CA ASN A 240 -10.99 23.26 0.00
C ASN A 240 -9.84 23.97 -0.74
N ALA A 241 -8.59 23.73 -0.36
CA ALA A 241 -7.45 24.28 -1.08
C ALA A 241 -7.37 23.77 -2.52
N LEU A 242 -7.50 22.46 -2.73
CA LEU A 242 -7.45 21.80 -4.04
C LEU A 242 -8.55 22.26 -5.01
N THR A 243 -9.71 22.65 -4.48
CA THR A 243 -10.86 23.11 -5.26
C THR A 243 -10.98 24.63 -5.35
N ALA A 244 -10.04 25.39 -4.78
CA ALA A 244 -10.14 26.85 -4.67
C ALA A 244 -10.19 27.58 -6.03
N ASN A 245 -9.67 26.97 -7.09
CA ASN A 245 -9.71 27.49 -8.45
C ASN A 245 -10.70 26.71 -9.35
N ASN A 246 -11.66 26.00 -8.76
CA ASN A 246 -12.63 25.13 -9.44
C ASN A 246 -12.01 23.93 -10.17
N ALA A 247 -10.78 23.53 -9.84
CA ALA A 247 -10.21 22.29 -10.36
C ALA A 247 -11.07 21.08 -9.96
N LYS A 248 -11.29 20.19 -10.94
CA LYS A 248 -11.90 18.88 -10.73
C LYS A 248 -10.85 17.90 -10.22
N GLY A 249 -11.27 16.75 -9.69
CA GLY A 249 -10.29 15.81 -9.18
C GLY A 249 -10.88 14.56 -8.56
N VAL A 250 -9.99 13.73 -8.05
CA VAL A 250 -10.32 12.47 -7.37
C VAL A 250 -9.87 12.55 -5.93
N VAL A 251 -10.73 12.17 -5.01
CA VAL A 251 -10.37 11.91 -3.61
C VAL A 251 -10.41 10.41 -3.37
N SER A 252 -9.39 9.88 -2.71
CA SER A 252 -9.28 8.47 -2.39
C SER A 252 -9.26 8.26 -0.88
N ASN A 253 -9.95 7.24 -0.41
CA ASN A 253 -10.03 6.93 1.02
C ASN A 253 -8.92 5.98 1.49
N ILE A 254 -8.88 5.69 2.78
CA ILE A 254 -7.85 4.89 3.42
C ILE A 254 -8.23 3.41 3.32
N PRO A 255 -7.37 2.55 2.74
CA PRO A 255 -7.59 1.11 2.68
C PRO A 255 -7.55 0.49 4.08
N ASP A 256 -8.05 -0.74 4.20
CA ASP A 256 -7.88 -1.51 5.43
C ASP A 256 -6.40 -1.88 5.61
N VAL A 257 -5.70 -1.14 6.47
CA VAL A 257 -4.27 -1.35 6.73
C VAL A 257 -3.98 -2.63 7.49
N THR A 258 -5.00 -3.30 8.07
CA THR A 258 -4.84 -4.59 8.76
C THR A 258 -5.00 -5.78 7.81
N GLY A 259 -5.56 -5.55 6.61
CA GLY A 259 -5.75 -6.57 5.57
C GLY A 259 -4.60 -6.70 4.58
N ILE A 260 -3.51 -5.95 4.77
CA ILE A 260 -2.33 -5.98 3.88
C ILE A 260 -1.38 -7.14 4.25
N PRO A 261 -0.50 -7.57 3.33
CA PRO A 261 0.48 -8.64 3.57
C PRO A 261 1.34 -8.46 4.81
N PHE A 262 1.57 -7.21 5.24
CA PHE A 262 2.26 -6.90 6.49
C PHE A 262 1.67 -7.63 7.70
N PHE A 263 0.35 -7.92 7.71
CA PHE A 263 -0.32 -8.62 8.80
C PHE A 263 -0.87 -10.01 8.44
N THR A 264 -1.08 -10.28 7.14
CA THR A 264 -1.74 -11.53 6.70
C THR A 264 -0.76 -12.65 6.38
N THR A 265 0.56 -12.39 6.41
CA THR A 265 1.58 -13.37 5.99
C THR A 265 2.13 -14.22 7.15
N VAL A 266 2.61 -13.57 8.21
CA VAL A 266 3.42 -14.25 9.24
C VAL A 266 2.57 -15.10 10.17
N GLY A 267 1.35 -14.65 10.52
CA GLY A 267 0.44 -15.44 11.36
C GLY A 267 0.11 -16.80 10.74
N ALA A 268 -0.31 -16.79 9.47
CA ALA A 268 -0.65 -17.98 8.70
C ALA A 268 0.54 -18.95 8.56
N SER A 269 1.71 -18.44 8.18
CA SER A 269 2.92 -19.26 8.03
C SER A 269 3.45 -19.79 9.38
N ALA A 270 3.39 -18.99 10.45
CA ALA A 270 3.76 -19.42 11.79
C ALA A 270 2.86 -20.56 12.29
N ARG A 271 1.55 -20.42 12.11
CA ARG A 271 0.55 -21.46 12.42
C ARG A 271 0.84 -22.78 11.70
N ALA A 272 1.11 -22.72 10.40
CA ALA A 272 1.48 -23.90 9.61
C ALA A 272 2.79 -24.53 10.10
N LYS A 273 3.79 -23.71 10.42
CA LYS A 273 5.10 -24.17 10.92
C LYS A 273 5.00 -24.82 12.29
N PHE A 274 4.18 -24.30 13.20
CA PHE A 274 3.95 -24.92 14.51
C PHE A 274 3.26 -26.28 14.36
N ALA A 275 2.23 -26.38 13.51
CA ALA A 275 1.57 -27.65 13.23
C ALA A 275 2.51 -28.68 12.62
N ALA A 276 3.34 -28.29 11.63
CA ALA A 276 4.32 -29.17 11.00
C ALA A 276 5.40 -29.70 11.98
N ASN A 277 5.67 -28.93 13.04
CA ASN A 277 6.60 -29.32 14.12
C ASN A 277 5.91 -30.01 15.31
N ASN A 278 4.67 -30.47 15.17
CA ASN A 278 3.88 -31.12 16.23
C ASN A 278 3.70 -30.28 17.50
N VAL A 279 3.73 -28.94 17.40
CA VAL A 279 3.41 -28.06 18.52
C VAL A 279 1.88 -28.03 18.69
N PRO A 280 1.32 -28.36 19.87
CA PRO A 280 -0.12 -28.46 20.08
C PRO A 280 -0.77 -27.07 20.13
N VAL A 281 -1.12 -26.52 18.97
CA VAL A 281 -1.51 -25.11 18.80
C VAL A 281 -2.65 -24.65 19.71
N SER A 282 -3.62 -25.52 20.01
CA SER A 282 -4.77 -25.19 20.89
C SER A 282 -4.38 -25.01 22.36
N LEU A 283 -3.31 -25.66 22.82
CA LEU A 283 -2.89 -25.72 24.23
C LEU A 283 -1.56 -25.03 24.50
N ALA A 284 -0.70 -24.92 23.47
CA ALA A 284 0.63 -24.34 23.60
C ALA A 284 0.54 -22.87 24.01
N PRO A 285 1.17 -22.46 25.12
CA PRO A 285 1.04 -21.12 25.66
C PRO A 285 1.67 -20.09 24.73
N PHE A 286 0.97 -18.99 24.53
CA PHE A 286 1.50 -17.83 23.83
C PHE A 286 1.34 -16.60 24.72
N VAL A 287 2.42 -15.92 25.02
CA VAL A 287 2.42 -14.71 25.83
C VAL A 287 3.01 -13.58 25.01
N TYR A 288 2.27 -12.48 24.91
CA TYR A 288 2.69 -11.27 24.20
C TYR A 288 2.47 -10.03 25.04
N THR A 289 3.13 -8.93 24.69
CA THR A 289 2.86 -7.60 25.25
C THR A 289 1.97 -6.78 24.33
N THR A 290 1.21 -5.85 24.87
CA THR A 290 0.37 -4.90 24.12
C THR A 290 0.60 -3.46 24.58
N GLY A 291 0.24 -2.50 23.74
CA GLY A 291 0.46 -1.08 24.01
C GLY A 291 1.94 -0.68 23.96
N THR A 292 2.27 0.42 24.64
CA THR A 292 3.57 1.09 24.52
C THR A 292 4.73 0.19 24.97
N LEU A 293 5.73 0.01 24.10
CA LEU A 293 6.95 -0.72 24.43
C LEU A 293 8.09 0.28 24.65
N ALA A 294 8.22 0.73 25.89
CA ALA A 294 9.34 1.55 26.31
C ALA A 294 9.79 1.17 27.72
N PRO A 295 11.09 1.32 28.02
CA PRO A 295 11.58 1.21 29.38
C PRO A 295 10.82 2.10 30.36
N LEU A 296 10.58 1.59 31.58
CA LEU A 296 9.89 2.31 32.65
C LEU A 296 8.42 2.66 32.35
N GLN A 297 7.88 2.24 31.21
CA GLN A 297 6.46 2.32 30.91
C GLN A 297 5.78 0.99 31.24
N PRO A 298 4.55 0.99 31.78
CA PRO A 298 3.78 -0.22 31.96
C PRO A 298 3.57 -0.91 30.61
N ASN A 299 3.91 -2.20 30.51
CA ASN A 299 3.50 -3.06 29.40
C ASN A 299 2.49 -4.10 29.89
N THR A 300 1.38 -4.23 29.18
CA THR A 300 0.38 -5.25 29.50
C THR A 300 0.84 -6.57 28.90
N ARG A 301 0.92 -7.63 29.71
CA ARG A 301 1.21 -8.99 29.24
C ARG A 301 -0.07 -9.78 29.12
N VAL A 302 -0.33 -10.30 27.93
CA VAL A 302 -1.51 -11.12 27.64
C VAL A 302 -1.05 -12.56 27.48
N ALA A 303 -1.58 -13.45 28.32
CA ALA A 303 -1.39 -14.89 28.21
C ALA A 303 -2.57 -15.52 27.46
N THR A 304 -2.26 -16.32 26.45
CA THR A 304 -3.22 -17.02 25.59
C THR A 304 -2.58 -18.31 25.09
N THR A 305 -3.09 -18.88 23.99
CA THR A 305 -2.45 -19.97 23.28
C THR A 305 -2.13 -19.56 21.84
N LEU A 306 -1.33 -20.39 21.15
CA LEU A 306 -1.07 -20.22 19.72
C LEU A 306 -2.35 -20.25 18.85
N SER A 307 -3.50 -20.62 19.43
CA SER A 307 -4.80 -20.54 18.77
C SER A 307 -5.24 -19.10 18.44
N SER A 308 -4.75 -18.13 19.22
CA SER A 308 -5.05 -16.70 19.03
C SER A 308 -4.43 -16.09 17.77
N ILE A 309 -3.28 -16.63 17.31
CA ILE A 309 -2.60 -16.17 16.11
C ILE A 309 -3.49 -16.46 14.89
N ARG A 310 -3.75 -15.41 14.09
CA ARG A 310 -4.58 -15.53 12.90
C ARG A 310 -3.97 -16.51 11.89
N ASP A 311 -4.75 -17.53 11.51
CA ASP A 311 -4.39 -18.51 10.48
C ASP A 311 -4.81 -18.08 9.06
N ALA A 312 -4.49 -18.91 8.06
CA ALA A 312 -4.80 -18.65 6.65
C ALA A 312 -6.31 -18.64 6.35
N SER A 313 -7.14 -19.23 7.22
CA SER A 313 -8.60 -19.22 7.11
C SER A 313 -9.23 -18.03 7.83
N GLY A 314 -8.42 -17.18 8.47
CA GLY A 314 -8.87 -16.02 9.23
C GLY A 314 -9.29 -16.33 10.66
N ASN A 315 -9.07 -17.55 11.17
CA ASN A 315 -9.36 -17.87 12.57
C ASN A 315 -8.24 -17.33 13.47
N GLY A 316 -8.60 -16.69 14.57
CA GLY A 316 -7.66 -16.03 15.48
C GLY A 316 -7.68 -14.51 15.31
N ASN A 317 -7.55 -13.81 16.44
CA ASN A 317 -7.70 -12.36 16.51
C ASN A 317 -6.36 -11.62 16.67
N LEU A 318 -5.24 -12.32 16.85
CA LEU A 318 -3.91 -11.71 16.96
C LEU A 318 -3.22 -11.71 15.59
N LEU A 319 -2.87 -10.53 15.10
CA LEU A 319 -2.09 -10.38 13.88
C LEU A 319 -0.61 -10.39 14.21
N LEU A 320 0.19 -11.14 13.45
CA LEU A 320 1.65 -11.04 13.49
C LEU A 320 2.11 -10.13 12.36
N THR A 321 2.97 -9.18 12.68
CA THR A 321 3.62 -8.29 11.70
C THR A 321 4.58 -9.05 10.80
N LEU A 322 4.89 -8.50 9.62
CA LEU A 322 5.86 -9.08 8.70
C LEU A 322 7.27 -9.11 9.32
N THR A 323 7.59 -8.13 10.16
CA THR A 323 8.85 -8.04 10.90
C THR A 323 8.98 -9.12 11.99
N ALA A 324 7.90 -9.86 12.30
CA ALA A 324 7.95 -11.00 13.21
C ALA A 324 8.59 -12.25 12.60
N ALA A 325 8.65 -12.34 11.26
CA ALA A 325 9.12 -13.54 10.55
C ALA A 325 10.48 -14.09 11.04
N PRO A 326 11.53 -13.27 11.26
CA PRO A 326 12.83 -13.77 11.72
C PRO A 326 12.83 -14.36 13.13
N TYR A 327 11.77 -14.13 13.92
CA TYR A 327 11.68 -14.52 15.33
C TYR A 327 10.74 -15.69 15.57
N ILE A 328 9.95 -16.12 14.58
CA ILE A 328 9.01 -17.23 14.72
C ILE A 328 9.71 -18.54 15.10
N GLY A 329 10.85 -18.83 14.49
CA GLY A 329 11.64 -20.03 14.80
C GLY A 329 12.24 -20.06 16.21
N LEU A 330 12.15 -18.96 16.95
CA LEU A 330 12.68 -18.84 18.32
C LEU A 330 11.63 -19.12 19.40
N TYR A 331 10.35 -19.28 19.01
CA TYR A 331 9.28 -19.57 19.96
C TYR A 331 9.63 -20.79 20.82
N GLY A 332 9.43 -20.68 22.13
CA GLY A 332 9.75 -21.73 23.11
C GLY A 332 11.21 -21.79 23.54
N GLN A 333 12.14 -21.12 22.83
CA GLN A 333 13.56 -21.18 23.13
C GLN A 333 13.96 -20.17 24.23
N PRO A 334 14.83 -20.53 25.19
CA PRO A 334 15.48 -19.58 26.11
C PRO A 334 16.44 -18.64 25.37
N THR A 335 15.92 -17.56 24.78
CA THR A 335 16.73 -16.62 23.99
C THR A 335 16.33 -15.17 24.18
N GLY A 336 17.33 -14.29 24.11
CA GLY A 336 17.16 -12.84 24.11
C GLY A 336 17.35 -12.20 22.74
N LYS A 337 17.33 -12.96 21.64
CA LYS A 337 17.69 -12.44 20.31
C LYS A 337 16.86 -11.20 19.93
N TYR A 338 15.53 -11.30 19.99
CA TYR A 338 14.66 -10.17 19.69
C TYR A 338 15.03 -8.93 20.53
N TRP A 339 15.20 -9.10 21.84
CA TRP A 339 15.48 -7.99 22.74
C TRP A 339 16.84 -7.34 22.51
N ARG A 340 17.85 -8.11 22.08
CA ARG A 340 19.14 -7.56 21.64
C ARG A 340 18.99 -6.71 20.39
N ASP A 341 18.25 -7.21 19.40
CA ASP A 341 18.01 -6.51 18.13
C ASP A 341 17.22 -5.21 18.40
N PHE A 342 16.19 -5.26 19.24
CA PHE A 342 15.41 -4.10 19.64
C PHE A 342 16.23 -3.09 20.45
N TYR A 343 17.04 -3.54 21.41
CA TYR A 343 17.95 -2.67 22.15
C TYR A 343 18.93 -1.95 21.23
N ALA A 344 19.54 -2.65 20.26
CA ALA A 344 20.47 -2.05 19.32
C ALA A 344 19.82 -0.92 18.49
N GLN A 345 18.56 -1.09 18.10
CA GLN A 345 17.77 -0.08 17.38
C GLN A 345 17.38 1.10 18.27
N ALA A 346 16.96 0.85 19.51
CA ALA A 346 16.52 1.90 20.44
C ALA A 346 17.68 2.70 21.03
N ARG A 347 18.89 2.10 21.13
CA ARG A 347 20.05 2.66 21.83
C ARG A 347 20.34 4.15 21.55
N PRO A 348 20.25 4.67 20.30
CA PRO A 348 20.55 6.08 20.03
C PRO A 348 19.65 7.09 20.75
N VAL A 349 18.46 6.66 21.20
CA VAL A 349 17.45 7.52 21.84
C VAL A 349 17.11 7.11 23.28
N LEU A 350 17.81 6.12 23.85
CA LEU A 350 17.58 5.69 25.22
C LEU A 350 18.11 6.73 26.23
N PRO A 351 17.41 6.92 27.36
CA PRO A 351 17.90 7.79 28.43
C PRO A 351 19.19 7.23 29.06
N ALA A 352 20.02 8.12 29.59
CA ALA A 352 21.29 7.75 30.24
C ALA A 352 21.12 6.78 31.44
N THR A 353 19.92 6.70 32.01
CA THR A 353 19.55 5.74 33.06
C THR A 353 19.51 4.29 32.57
N ILE A 354 19.62 4.04 31.26
CA ILE A 354 19.64 2.72 30.65
C ILE A 354 20.96 2.52 29.91
N PRO A 355 22.07 2.34 30.65
CA PRO A 355 23.42 2.36 30.08
C PRO A 355 23.77 1.09 29.30
N ASN A 356 23.04 -0.01 29.50
CA ASN A 356 23.35 -1.31 28.90
C ASN A 356 22.10 -2.18 28.73
N LEU A 357 22.26 -3.29 28.01
CA LEU A 357 21.20 -4.26 27.74
C LEU A 357 20.60 -4.86 29.03
N GLY A 358 21.40 -5.12 30.06
CA GLY A 358 20.91 -5.72 31.31
C GLY A 358 19.89 -4.81 32.01
N VAL A 359 20.20 -3.51 32.11
CA VAL A 359 19.27 -2.51 32.64
C VAL A 359 18.04 -2.38 31.75
N PHE A 360 18.22 -2.39 30.42
CA PHE A 360 17.11 -2.35 29.47
C PHE A 360 16.11 -3.50 29.69
N LEU A 361 16.60 -4.74 29.76
CA LEU A 361 15.79 -5.93 30.03
C LEU A 361 15.08 -5.83 31.39
N LEU A 362 15.80 -5.41 32.43
CA LEU A 362 15.25 -5.23 33.77
C LEU A 362 14.10 -4.21 33.77
N THR A 363 14.28 -3.06 33.13
CA THR A 363 13.25 -2.00 33.06
C THR A 363 12.02 -2.40 32.25
N LEU A 364 12.14 -3.40 31.37
CA LEU A 364 11.03 -3.99 30.63
C LEU A 364 10.42 -5.20 31.35
N GLY A 365 11.03 -5.67 32.44
CA GLY A 365 10.65 -6.91 33.14
C GLY A 365 10.87 -8.17 32.29
N VAL A 366 11.94 -8.20 31.48
CA VAL A 366 12.24 -9.31 30.57
C VAL A 366 13.33 -10.21 31.17
N ASP A 367 13.05 -11.51 31.27
CA ASP A 367 13.98 -12.57 31.64
C ASP A 367 14.23 -13.49 30.43
N THR A 368 15.35 -13.28 29.75
CA THR A 368 15.71 -14.02 28.53
C THR A 368 16.13 -15.48 28.78
N THR A 369 16.22 -15.90 30.05
CA THR A 369 16.40 -17.32 30.41
C THR A 369 15.10 -18.13 30.30
N LYS A 370 13.96 -17.44 30.15
CA LYS A 370 12.66 -18.07 29.92
C LYS A 370 12.37 -18.24 28.44
N ALA A 371 11.46 -19.17 28.14
CA ALA A 371 11.02 -19.50 26.80
C ALA A 371 10.38 -18.30 26.09
N PHE A 372 10.97 -17.86 24.97
CA PHE A 372 10.50 -16.72 24.18
C PHE A 372 9.09 -16.97 23.62
N GLY A 373 8.17 -16.03 23.83
CA GLY A 373 6.78 -16.10 23.40
C GLY A 373 5.93 -17.12 24.14
N ALA A 374 6.51 -17.99 24.99
CA ALA A 374 5.78 -19.03 25.73
C ALA A 374 5.73 -18.79 27.24
N SER A 375 6.45 -17.77 27.74
CA SER A 375 6.53 -17.43 29.15
C SER A 375 6.22 -15.96 29.40
N THR A 376 5.58 -15.68 30.52
CA THR A 376 5.41 -14.32 31.02
C THR A 376 6.72 -13.63 31.32
N GLY A 377 7.86 -14.32 31.48
CA GLY A 377 9.17 -13.68 31.62
C GLY A 377 9.78 -13.19 30.30
N ASN A 378 9.43 -13.83 29.17
CA ASN A 378 10.03 -13.54 27.86
C ASN A 378 8.95 -13.47 26.77
N PRO A 379 8.06 -12.47 26.83
CA PRO A 379 6.89 -12.40 25.96
C PRO A 379 7.27 -12.04 24.52
N PHE A 380 6.36 -12.32 23.59
CA PHE A 380 6.41 -11.78 22.25
C PHE A 380 6.09 -10.25 22.33
N PRO A 381 6.95 -9.38 21.81
CA PRO A 381 6.85 -7.92 21.97
C PRO A 381 5.68 -7.30 21.17
N SER A 382 5.13 -6.17 21.64
CA SER A 382 3.99 -5.50 20.97
C SER A 382 4.36 -5.00 19.58
N THR A 383 5.62 -4.59 19.36
CA THR A 383 6.14 -4.23 18.02
C THR A 383 6.02 -5.33 16.96
N LEU A 384 5.81 -6.58 17.35
CA LEU A 384 5.69 -7.70 16.43
C LEU A 384 4.26 -8.21 16.27
N VAL A 385 3.29 -7.66 17.00
CA VAL A 385 1.88 -8.07 16.98
C VAL A 385 0.95 -6.88 16.85
N LEU A 386 -0.29 -7.12 16.43
CA LEU A 386 -1.38 -6.16 16.58
C LEU A 386 -2.57 -6.90 17.19
N ASP A 387 -2.93 -6.55 18.42
CA ASP A 387 -3.99 -7.23 19.16
C ASP A 387 -5.39 -6.81 18.69
N ALA A 388 -6.43 -7.44 19.22
CA ALA A 388 -7.81 -7.18 18.83
C ALA A 388 -8.29 -5.76 19.22
N THR A 389 -7.82 -5.22 20.34
CA THR A 389 -8.16 -3.87 20.81
C THR A 389 -7.51 -2.81 19.92
N GLU A 390 -6.24 -3.01 19.57
CA GLU A 390 -5.47 -2.16 18.66
C GLU A 390 -6.05 -2.20 17.24
N GLN A 391 -6.45 -3.37 16.74
CA GLN A 391 -7.19 -3.50 15.47
C GLN A 391 -8.53 -2.76 15.51
N THR A 392 -9.26 -2.82 16.63
CA THR A 392 -10.52 -2.08 16.79
C THR A 392 -10.29 -0.57 16.77
N ALA A 393 -9.22 -0.08 17.40
CA ALA A 393 -8.85 1.34 17.37
C ALA A 393 -8.51 1.80 15.94
N VAL A 394 -7.72 1.01 15.21
CA VAL A 394 -7.35 1.27 13.80
C VAL A 394 -8.59 1.30 12.89
N SER A 395 -9.45 0.29 12.97
CA SER A 395 -10.65 0.20 12.13
C SER A 395 -11.68 1.29 12.44
N THR A 396 -11.87 1.63 13.72
CA THR A 396 -12.75 2.73 14.14
C THR A 396 -12.26 4.07 13.58
N ALA A 397 -10.97 4.37 13.71
CA ALA A 397 -10.39 5.60 13.18
C ALA A 397 -10.46 5.64 11.64
N THR A 398 -10.13 4.53 10.97
CA THR A 398 -10.20 4.42 9.51
C THR A 398 -11.61 4.70 8.99
N THR A 399 -12.65 4.16 9.66
CA THR A 399 -14.05 4.42 9.31
C THR A 399 -14.40 5.90 9.44
N ALA A 400 -14.02 6.54 10.53
CA ALA A 400 -14.26 7.96 10.74
C ALA A 400 -13.54 8.85 9.70
N PHE A 401 -12.28 8.54 9.39
CA PHE A 401 -11.48 9.25 8.39
C PHE A 401 -12.06 9.10 6.98
N ASN A 402 -12.48 7.89 6.61
CA ASN A 402 -13.09 7.62 5.31
C ASN A 402 -14.41 8.39 5.15
N ALA A 403 -15.23 8.47 6.20
CA ALA A 403 -16.44 9.30 6.21
C ALA A 403 -16.11 10.78 5.98
N SER A 404 -15.07 11.32 6.63
CA SER A 404 -14.61 12.70 6.41
C SER A 404 -14.18 12.97 4.97
N LEU A 405 -13.40 12.07 4.37
CA LEU A 405 -12.94 12.19 2.98
C LEU A 405 -14.10 12.10 1.98
N GLN A 406 -15.02 11.15 2.18
CA GLN A 406 -16.19 10.99 1.33
C GLN A 406 -17.10 12.22 1.40
N ASN A 407 -17.37 12.74 2.61
CA ASN A 407 -18.17 13.94 2.78
C ASN A 407 -17.52 15.16 2.11
N ALA A 408 -16.19 15.32 2.25
CA ALA A 408 -15.46 16.39 1.58
C ALA A 408 -15.52 16.27 0.04
N ALA A 409 -15.40 15.06 -0.50
CA ALA A 409 -15.50 14.79 -1.92
C ALA A 409 -16.90 15.11 -2.47
N ASN A 410 -17.94 14.61 -1.79
CA ASN A 410 -19.34 14.82 -2.17
C ASN A 410 -19.71 16.31 -2.14
N ALA A 411 -19.29 17.05 -1.11
CA ALA A 411 -19.55 18.48 -0.98
C ALA A 411 -18.94 19.32 -2.12
N LYS A 412 -17.98 18.78 -2.86
CA LYS A 412 -17.31 19.42 -3.99
C LYS A 412 -17.63 18.77 -5.34
N GLY A 413 -18.49 17.75 -5.40
CA GLY A 413 -18.81 17.02 -6.62
C GLY A 413 -17.58 16.33 -7.26
N LEU A 414 -16.64 15.88 -6.44
CA LEU A 414 -15.40 15.23 -6.87
C LEU A 414 -15.63 13.74 -7.15
N ALA A 415 -14.84 13.17 -8.06
CA ALA A 415 -14.78 11.73 -8.20
C ALA A 415 -14.22 11.11 -6.91
N TYR A 416 -14.72 9.94 -6.55
CA TYR A 416 -14.33 9.27 -5.30
C TYR A 416 -13.88 7.84 -5.58
N PHE A 417 -12.64 7.53 -5.21
CA PHE A 417 -12.11 6.18 -5.26
C PHE A 417 -12.14 5.56 -3.85
N ASP A 418 -13.04 4.58 -3.68
CA ASP A 418 -13.10 3.77 -2.47
C ASP A 418 -12.01 2.68 -2.49
N ALA A 419 -10.79 3.07 -2.15
CA ALA A 419 -9.66 2.17 -2.00
C ALA A 419 -9.91 1.10 -0.91
N ASN A 420 -10.67 1.43 0.12
CA ASN A 420 -11.03 0.54 1.20
C ASN A 420 -11.86 -0.66 0.73
N ALA A 421 -12.94 -0.40 -0.02
CA ALA A 421 -13.72 -1.46 -0.65
C ALA A 421 -12.91 -2.22 -1.71
N TYR A 422 -12.15 -1.50 -2.53
CA TYR A 422 -11.35 -2.08 -3.61
C TYR A 422 -10.33 -3.11 -3.11
N PHE A 423 -9.47 -2.74 -2.16
CA PHE A 423 -8.43 -3.64 -1.66
C PHE A 423 -9.00 -4.79 -0.82
N ARG A 424 -10.11 -4.62 -0.10
CA ARG A 424 -10.81 -5.75 0.53
C ARG A 424 -11.37 -6.73 -0.50
N GLY A 425 -11.95 -6.22 -1.59
CA GLY A 425 -12.44 -7.06 -2.68
C GLY A 425 -11.32 -7.93 -3.27
N ILE A 426 -10.16 -7.32 -3.52
CA ILE A 426 -8.97 -8.02 -3.98
C ILE A 426 -8.44 -9.03 -2.95
N ALA A 427 -8.40 -8.67 -1.66
CA ALA A 427 -7.92 -9.57 -0.62
C ALA A 427 -8.79 -10.82 -0.51
N ASN A 428 -10.11 -10.68 -0.69
CA ASN A 428 -11.05 -11.79 -0.57
C ASN A 428 -11.15 -12.65 -1.84
N ASN A 429 -11.09 -12.02 -3.02
CA ASN A 429 -11.47 -12.69 -4.28
C ASN A 429 -10.36 -12.68 -5.35
N GLY A 430 -9.27 -11.94 -5.12
CA GLY A 430 -8.33 -11.58 -6.17
C GLY A 430 -8.97 -10.71 -7.26
N VAL A 431 -8.21 -10.49 -8.33
CA VAL A 431 -8.67 -9.81 -9.55
C VAL A 431 -7.95 -10.37 -10.76
N VAL A 432 -8.70 -10.68 -11.82
CA VAL A 432 -8.14 -11.14 -13.10
C VAL A 432 -8.09 -9.98 -14.07
N THR A 433 -6.91 -9.70 -14.61
CA THR A 433 -6.71 -8.67 -15.65
C THR A 433 -5.96 -9.26 -16.83
N ASN A 434 -6.58 -9.22 -18.02
CA ASN A 434 -6.01 -9.78 -19.24
C ASN A 434 -5.49 -11.21 -19.02
N ALA A 435 -6.37 -12.07 -18.49
CA ALA A 435 -6.14 -13.48 -18.15
C ALA A 435 -5.05 -13.76 -17.09
N VAL A 436 -4.50 -12.75 -16.42
CA VAL A 436 -3.56 -12.93 -15.30
C VAL A 436 -4.26 -12.66 -13.97
N SER A 437 -4.20 -13.64 -13.07
CA SER A 437 -4.70 -13.52 -11.70
C SER A 437 -3.76 -12.69 -10.84
N ASN A 438 -4.32 -11.80 -10.05
CA ASN A 438 -3.61 -11.00 -9.05
C ASN A 438 -4.34 -11.13 -7.71
N SER A 439 -3.59 -11.18 -6.62
CA SER A 439 -4.14 -11.31 -5.27
C SER A 439 -3.33 -10.49 -4.26
N ALA A 440 -3.85 -10.38 -3.05
CA ALA A 440 -3.11 -9.79 -1.93
C ALA A 440 -2.07 -10.73 -1.31
N SER A 441 -1.73 -11.87 -1.93
CA SER A 441 -0.73 -12.78 -1.39
C SER A 441 0.67 -12.15 -1.44
N TYR A 442 1.42 -12.22 -0.34
CA TYR A 442 2.78 -11.68 -0.27
C TYR A 442 3.69 -12.35 -1.31
N ILE A 443 4.45 -11.55 -2.06
CA ILE A 443 5.39 -11.96 -3.12
C ILE A 443 4.72 -12.58 -4.36
N ALA A 444 3.90 -13.62 -4.18
CA ALA A 444 3.31 -14.38 -5.29
C ALA A 444 2.00 -13.78 -5.84
N GLY A 445 1.36 -12.85 -5.12
CA GLY A 445 0.08 -12.25 -5.52
C GLY A 445 0.18 -11.15 -6.58
N ASN A 446 1.41 -10.76 -6.96
CA ASN A 446 1.74 -9.68 -7.89
C ASN A 446 1.41 -8.25 -7.43
N LEU A 447 0.54 -8.05 -6.44
CA LEU A 447 0.01 -6.71 -6.11
C LEU A 447 0.82 -5.92 -5.11
N PHE A 448 1.34 -6.57 -4.07
CA PHE A 448 2.08 -5.91 -3.00
C PHE A 448 3.57 -6.21 -3.13
N SER A 449 4.36 -5.18 -2.88
CA SER A 449 5.82 -5.18 -2.91
C SER A 449 6.41 -5.83 -1.65
N LEU A 450 7.74 -5.89 -1.57
CA LEU A 450 8.46 -6.63 -0.54
C LEU A 450 8.31 -6.09 0.88
N ASP A 451 7.83 -4.85 1.05
CA ASP A 451 7.51 -4.33 2.39
C ASP A 451 6.16 -4.83 2.93
N GLY A 452 5.35 -5.49 2.09
CA GLY A 452 4.02 -5.98 2.45
C GLY A 452 2.98 -4.89 2.70
N VAL A 453 3.27 -3.65 2.30
CA VAL A 453 2.43 -2.47 2.50
C VAL A 453 2.10 -1.80 1.18
N HIS A 454 3.11 -1.48 0.38
CA HIS A 454 2.95 -0.70 -0.83
C HIS A 454 2.72 -1.61 -2.05
N PRO A 455 1.95 -1.15 -3.05
CA PRO A 455 1.80 -1.86 -4.31
C PRO A 455 3.12 -2.02 -5.06
N THR A 456 3.21 -3.05 -5.92
CA THR A 456 4.20 -3.15 -7.00
C THR A 456 3.84 -2.20 -8.16
N PRO A 457 4.67 -2.07 -9.21
CA PRO A 457 4.30 -1.36 -10.44
C PRO A 457 2.96 -1.87 -11.02
N ARG A 458 2.75 -3.18 -10.98
CA ARG A 458 1.48 -3.79 -11.39
C ARG A 458 0.32 -3.39 -10.49
N GLY A 459 0.51 -3.42 -9.18
CA GLY A 459 -0.50 -2.97 -8.23
C GLY A 459 -0.88 -1.50 -8.44
N TYR A 460 0.10 -0.62 -8.70
CA TYR A 460 -0.16 0.77 -9.07
C TYR A 460 -0.90 0.93 -10.40
N ALA A 461 -0.63 0.09 -11.40
CA ALA A 461 -1.38 0.07 -12.65
C ALA A 461 -2.87 -0.28 -12.44
N LEU A 462 -3.17 -1.25 -11.58
CA LEU A 462 -4.55 -1.59 -11.23
C LEU A 462 -5.26 -0.47 -10.46
N VAL A 463 -4.56 0.18 -9.54
CA VAL A 463 -5.07 1.38 -8.85
C VAL A 463 -5.35 2.50 -9.85
N ALA A 464 -4.43 2.77 -10.78
CA ALA A 464 -4.60 3.79 -11.81
C ALA A 464 -5.84 3.48 -12.68
N ASN A 465 -6.04 2.21 -13.06
CA ASN A 465 -7.23 1.77 -13.80
C ASN A 465 -8.53 1.99 -13.02
N GLN A 466 -8.53 1.74 -11.72
CA GLN A 466 -9.69 2.00 -10.86
C GLN A 466 -9.97 3.49 -10.71
N ILE A 467 -8.92 4.32 -10.63
CA ILE A 467 -9.05 5.79 -10.62
C ILE A 467 -9.60 6.29 -11.97
N ILE A 468 -9.09 5.78 -13.09
CA ILE A 468 -9.61 6.08 -14.43
C ILE A 468 -11.10 5.75 -14.54
N GLN A 469 -11.52 4.60 -13.99
CA GLN A 469 -12.93 4.21 -13.98
C GLN A 469 -13.80 5.25 -13.27
N VAL A 470 -13.42 5.70 -12.07
CA VAL A 470 -14.23 6.69 -11.33
C VAL A 470 -14.20 8.07 -11.98
N ILE A 471 -13.10 8.44 -12.67
CA ILE A 471 -13.01 9.66 -13.47
C ILE A 471 -13.98 9.60 -14.65
N ASN A 472 -13.95 8.50 -15.41
CA ASN A 472 -14.83 8.29 -16.55
C ASN A 472 -16.30 8.35 -16.14
N THR A 473 -16.67 7.70 -15.02
CA THR A 473 -18.02 7.76 -14.46
C THR A 473 -18.42 9.17 -14.02
N GLN A 474 -17.59 9.87 -13.24
CA GLN A 474 -17.96 11.16 -12.66
C GLN A 474 -18.02 12.29 -13.69
N TYR A 475 -17.11 12.27 -14.67
CA TYR A 475 -16.90 13.40 -15.57
C TYR A 475 -17.34 13.15 -17.00
N GLY A 476 -17.85 11.95 -17.31
CA GLY A 476 -18.21 11.55 -18.68
C GLY A 476 -16.99 11.44 -19.59
N ALA A 477 -15.82 11.14 -19.01
CA ALA A 477 -14.58 10.96 -19.75
C ALA A 477 -14.50 9.54 -20.35
N THR A 478 -13.64 9.36 -21.35
CA THR A 478 -13.40 8.06 -22.03
C THR A 478 -11.91 7.72 -22.04
N ILE A 479 -11.24 7.95 -20.89
CA ILE A 479 -9.81 7.68 -20.74
C ILE A 479 -9.60 6.17 -20.76
N PRO A 480 -8.73 5.65 -21.64
CA PRO A 480 -8.45 4.22 -21.68
C PRO A 480 -7.69 3.78 -20.43
N GLN A 481 -7.88 2.51 -20.07
CA GLN A 481 -7.11 1.85 -19.02
C GLN A 481 -5.80 1.28 -19.58
N VAL A 482 -4.78 1.14 -18.74
CA VAL A 482 -3.54 0.46 -19.13
C VAL A 482 -3.66 -1.05 -18.99
N ASN A 483 -2.89 -1.79 -19.77
CA ASN A 483 -2.70 -3.22 -19.53
C ASN A 483 -1.76 -3.40 -18.32
N ALA A 484 -2.31 -3.82 -17.18
CA ALA A 484 -1.54 -4.07 -15.97
C ALA A 484 -0.46 -5.14 -16.14
N ASN A 485 -0.58 -6.04 -17.14
CA ASN A 485 0.43 -7.05 -17.43
C ASN A 485 1.75 -6.47 -17.96
N ASN A 486 1.73 -5.23 -18.47
CA ASN A 486 2.94 -4.53 -18.92
C ASN A 486 3.81 -4.04 -17.75
N TYR A 487 3.29 -4.13 -16.53
CA TYR A 487 3.96 -3.71 -15.31
C TYR A 487 4.39 -4.95 -14.50
N ARG A 488 5.58 -4.87 -13.92
CA ARG A 488 6.16 -5.98 -13.16
C ARG A 488 5.46 -6.17 -11.81
N GLY A 489 5.43 -7.42 -11.37
CA GLY A 489 5.22 -7.75 -9.96
C GLY A 489 6.53 -7.69 -9.18
N VAL A 490 6.64 -8.50 -8.12
CA VAL A 490 7.91 -8.72 -7.42
C VAL A 490 8.91 -9.41 -8.35
N LEU A 491 10.14 -8.91 -8.37
CA LEU A 491 11.23 -9.52 -9.14
C LEU A 491 11.84 -10.69 -8.36
N PHE A 492 11.89 -11.84 -8.99
CA PHE A 492 12.53 -13.05 -8.46
C PHE A 492 14.02 -13.07 -8.85
N PRO A 493 14.90 -13.64 -8.00
CA PRO A 493 16.34 -13.72 -8.24
C PRO A 493 16.70 -14.64 -9.42
#